data_AF-D9SKR9-F1
#
_entry.id   AF-D9SKR9-F1
#
_cell.length_a   1.000
_cell.length_b   1.000
_cell.length_c   1.000
_cell.angle_alpha   90.00
_cell.angle_beta   90.00
_cell.angle_gamma   90.00
#
_symmetry.space_group_name_H-M   'P 1'
#
loop_
_entity.id
_entity.type
_entity.pdbx_description
1 polymer ?
#
loop_
_entity_poly.entity_id
_entity_poly.type
_entity_poly.pdbx_seq_one_letter_code
_entity_poly.pdbx_strand_id
1 'polypeptide(L)'
;MKIRNFFSNGFAIVLVLSMLIVMIFDTDYDRFYKLAMITSIALILIFSIGIQMLIDRNKFSREVNMAISIGSGIGIGVIFTSIIIAFAIASVFNKDKIGNENIPLILVDFGINGDYQYEVHVDNYKSVLSQQTKYWVDESELSYFVFESKYSWVINFYENRLVKRLRDIKDGMEIYHSNLPDGINVYKDKEGESFVLVASNKIIDIKNSPDGISSDEILNIVYNKLLVS
;
A
#
# COMPACT_ATOMS: atom_id res chain seq x y z
N MET A 1 -3.38 -41.46 23.89
CA MET A 1 -3.80 -40.08 24.26
C MET A 1 -2.88 -38.96 23.74
N LYS A 2 -1.63 -39.22 23.29
CA LYS A 2 -0.66 -38.16 22.93
C LYS A 2 -0.69 -37.60 21.50
N ILE A 3 -1.16 -38.35 20.49
CA ILE A 3 -1.13 -37.92 19.08
C ILE A 3 -2.32 -37.02 18.69
N ARG A 4 -3.44 -37.11 19.42
CA ARG A 4 -4.69 -36.38 19.12
C ARG A 4 -4.52 -34.86 19.25
N ASN A 5 -3.68 -34.40 20.17
CA ASN A 5 -3.38 -32.98 20.33
C ASN A 5 -2.29 -32.49 19.36
N PHE A 6 -1.54 -33.40 18.74
CA PHE A 6 -0.42 -33.02 17.86
C PHE A 6 -0.90 -32.50 16.51
N PHE A 7 -1.97 -33.05 15.94
CA PHE A 7 -2.54 -32.55 14.69
C PHE A 7 -3.35 -31.26 14.87
N SER A 8 -4.11 -31.14 15.96
CA SER A 8 -4.85 -29.90 16.28
C SER A 8 -3.91 -28.75 16.65
N ASN A 9 -2.83 -29.03 17.40
CA ASN A 9 -1.87 -28.00 17.79
C ASN A 9 -0.75 -27.80 16.75
N GLY A 10 -0.51 -28.77 15.86
CA GLY A 10 0.55 -28.72 14.86
C GLY A 10 0.37 -27.57 13.88
N PHE A 11 -0.87 -27.30 13.46
CA PHE A 11 -1.17 -26.17 12.60
C PHE A 11 -0.94 -24.82 13.29
N ALA A 12 -1.37 -24.70 14.56
CA ALA A 12 -1.10 -23.52 15.37
C ALA A 12 0.41 -23.32 15.60
N ILE A 13 1.16 -24.40 15.83
CA ILE A 13 2.61 -24.37 15.97
C ILE A 13 3.29 -23.89 14.68
N VAL A 14 2.86 -24.38 13.51
CA VAL A 14 3.39 -23.92 12.21
C VAL A 14 3.11 -22.44 11.99
N LEU A 15 1.89 -21.97 12.30
CA LEU A 15 1.54 -20.54 12.22
C LEU A 15 2.39 -19.69 13.15
N VAL A 16 2.55 -20.11 14.41
CA VAL A 16 3.39 -19.39 15.38
C VAL A 16 4.86 -19.37 14.95
N LEU A 17 5.39 -20.49 14.45
CA LEU A 17 6.77 -20.55 13.95
C LEU A 17 6.97 -19.64 12.74
N SER A 18 6.01 -19.59 11.82
CA SER A 18 6.10 -18.70 10.65
C SER A 18 6.12 -17.22 11.06
N MET A 19 5.32 -16.82 12.07
CA MET A 19 5.32 -15.46 12.60
C MET A 19 6.63 -15.12 13.34
N LEU A 20 7.19 -16.07 14.09
CA LEU A 20 8.48 -15.89 14.78
C LEU A 20 9.64 -15.71 13.79
N ILE A 21 9.64 -16.45 12.68
CA ILE A 21 10.62 -16.29 11.61
C ILE A 21 10.55 -14.86 11.04
N VAL A 22 9.34 -14.35 10.75
CA VAL A 22 9.18 -12.96 10.28
C VAL A 22 9.69 -11.94 11.31
N MET A 23 9.47 -12.16 12.61
CA MET A 23 10.01 -11.26 13.66
C MET A 23 11.53 -11.25 13.76
N ILE A 24 12.19 -12.39 13.52
CA ILE A 24 13.66 -12.53 13.68
C ILE A 24 14.41 -11.95 12.48
N PHE A 25 13.89 -12.14 11.27
CA PHE A 25 14.58 -11.74 10.04
C PHE A 25 14.39 -10.28 9.65
N ASP A 26 13.50 -9.53 10.32
CA ASP A 26 13.17 -8.17 9.93
C ASP A 26 13.42 -7.16 11.07
N THR A 27 14.58 -6.51 11.03
CA THR A 27 15.08 -5.61 12.09
C THR A 27 14.47 -4.20 12.06
N ASP A 28 13.81 -3.80 10.97
CA ASP A 28 13.38 -2.41 10.71
C ASP A 28 11.94 -2.09 11.12
N TYR A 29 11.23 -3.01 11.78
CA TYR A 29 9.84 -2.75 12.23
C TYR A 29 9.73 -1.82 13.45
N ASP A 30 8.78 -0.89 13.36
CA ASP A 30 8.29 -0.10 14.49
C ASP A 30 7.72 -0.99 15.62
N ARG A 31 7.86 -0.53 16.87
CA ARG A 31 7.48 -1.29 18.09
C ARG A 31 6.02 -1.73 18.06
N PHE A 32 5.17 -0.94 17.41
CA PHE A 32 3.74 -1.23 17.28
C PHE A 32 3.47 -2.54 16.51
N TYR A 33 4.17 -2.80 15.40
CA TYR A 33 3.99 -4.03 14.61
C TYR A 33 4.45 -5.28 15.37
N LYS A 34 5.56 -5.18 16.12
CA LYS A 34 6.05 -6.26 16.98
C LYS A 34 5.04 -6.59 18.08
N LEU A 35 4.45 -5.57 18.70
CA LEU A 35 3.37 -5.74 19.68
C LEU A 35 2.13 -6.38 19.05
N ALA A 36 1.67 -5.89 17.90
CA ALA A 36 0.51 -6.43 17.20
C ALA A 36 0.70 -7.92 16.83
N MET A 37 1.91 -8.31 16.39
CA MET A 37 2.26 -9.72 16.13
C MET A 37 2.20 -10.59 17.38
N ILE A 38 2.78 -10.14 18.49
CA ILE A 38 2.73 -10.89 19.77
C ILE A 38 1.27 -11.04 20.23
N THR A 39 0.47 -9.97 20.16
CA THR A 39 -0.95 -10.00 20.53
C THR A 39 -1.73 -10.97 19.64
N SER A 40 -1.44 -11.03 18.34
CA SER A 40 -2.09 -11.96 17.42
C SER A 40 -1.75 -13.42 17.70
N ILE A 41 -0.48 -13.73 18.02
CA ILE A 41 -0.07 -15.07 18.49
C ILE A 41 -0.85 -15.46 19.75
N ALA A 42 -0.95 -14.56 20.73
CA ALA A 42 -1.69 -14.83 21.97
C ALA A 42 -3.18 -15.12 21.71
N LEU A 43 -3.81 -14.35 20.81
CA LEU A 43 -5.22 -14.56 20.44
C LEU A 43 -5.44 -15.90 19.74
N ILE A 44 -4.55 -16.33 18.84
CA ILE A 44 -4.64 -17.65 18.20
C ILE A 44 -4.61 -18.76 19.25
N LEU A 45 -3.72 -18.65 20.24
CA LEU A 45 -3.61 -19.63 21.32
C LEU A 45 -4.88 -19.65 22.19
N ILE A 46 -5.40 -18.49 22.58
CA ILE A 46 -6.64 -18.37 23.38
C ILE A 46 -7.83 -19.00 22.64
N PHE A 47 -8.01 -18.67 21.35
CA PHE A 47 -9.07 -19.26 20.54
C PHE A 47 -8.93 -20.78 20.41
N SER A 48 -7.71 -21.26 20.17
CA SER A 48 -7.44 -22.71 20.04
C SER A 48 -7.77 -23.46 21.34
N ILE A 49 -7.41 -22.89 22.50
CA ILE A 49 -7.76 -23.44 23.81
C ILE A 49 -9.29 -23.43 24.00
N GLY A 50 -9.97 -22.34 23.64
CA GLY A 50 -11.43 -22.22 23.73
C GLY A 50 -12.18 -23.28 22.93
N ILE A 51 -11.74 -23.55 21.69
CA ILE A 51 -12.29 -24.64 20.86
C ILE A 51 -12.10 -26.00 21.53
N GLN A 52 -10.91 -26.26 22.09
CA GLN A 52 -10.62 -27.51 22.77
C GLN A 52 -11.51 -27.69 24.01
N MET A 53 -11.70 -26.63 24.80
CA MET A 53 -12.61 -26.66 25.95
C MET A 53 -14.07 -26.93 25.55
N LEU A 54 -14.51 -26.40 24.41
CA LEU A 54 -15.87 -26.63 23.87
C LEU A 54 -16.06 -28.10 23.46
N ILE A 55 -15.07 -28.66 22.75
CA ILE A 55 -15.03 -30.08 22.37
C ILE A 55 -15.09 -30.98 23.62
N ASP A 56 -14.26 -30.69 24.62
CA ASP A 56 -14.15 -31.53 25.82
C ASP A 56 -15.42 -31.47 26.68
N ARG A 57 -16.12 -30.32 26.73
CA ARG A 57 -17.37 -30.15 27.49
C ARG A 57 -18.55 -30.90 26.87
N ASN A 58 -18.67 -30.91 25.55
CA ASN A 58 -19.84 -31.43 24.85
C ASN A 58 -19.71 -32.92 24.47
N LYS A 59 -18.56 -33.55 24.71
CA LYS A 59 -18.31 -34.98 24.47
C LYS A 59 -18.75 -35.47 23.08
N PHE A 60 -18.48 -34.69 22.03
CA PHE A 60 -18.91 -35.08 20.68
C PHE A 60 -18.19 -36.35 20.20
N SER A 61 -18.75 -36.98 19.16
CA SER A 61 -18.13 -38.13 18.50
C SER A 61 -16.76 -37.75 17.91
N ARG A 62 -15.93 -38.76 17.65
CA ARG A 62 -14.57 -38.56 17.12
C ARG A 62 -14.56 -37.82 15.78
N GLU A 63 -15.51 -38.13 14.91
CA GLU A 63 -15.67 -37.50 13.59
C GLU A 63 -16.08 -36.03 13.72
N VAL A 64 -17.05 -35.74 14.60
CA VAL A 64 -17.52 -34.38 14.84
C VAL A 64 -16.42 -33.52 15.47
N ASN A 65 -15.67 -34.06 16.44
CA ASN A 65 -14.51 -33.37 17.01
C ASN A 65 -13.47 -33.00 15.95
N MET A 66 -13.17 -33.94 15.05
CA MET A 66 -12.22 -33.71 13.97
C MET A 66 -12.71 -32.62 13.00
N ALA A 67 -13.99 -32.66 12.63
CA ALA A 67 -14.61 -31.65 11.78
C ALA A 67 -14.59 -30.25 12.43
N ILE A 68 -14.92 -30.15 13.72
CA ILE A 68 -14.87 -28.87 14.47
C ILE A 68 -13.44 -28.33 14.52
N SER A 69 -12.45 -29.16 14.87
CA SER A 69 -11.05 -28.72 14.93
C SER A 69 -10.56 -28.21 13.57
N ILE A 70 -10.78 -28.96 12.49
CA ILE A 70 -10.36 -28.55 11.14
C ILE A 70 -11.09 -27.28 10.71
N GLY A 71 -12.41 -27.24 10.85
CA GLY A 71 -13.23 -26.07 10.49
C GLY A 71 -12.83 -24.82 11.25
N SER A 72 -12.58 -24.95 12.56
CA SER A 72 -12.10 -23.83 13.38
C SER A 72 -10.69 -23.36 12.98
N GLY A 73 -9.79 -24.27 12.62
CA GLY A 73 -8.44 -23.92 12.16
C GLY A 73 -8.47 -23.15 10.85
N ILE A 74 -9.29 -23.58 9.89
CA ILE A 74 -9.52 -22.87 8.63
C ILE A 74 -10.16 -21.51 8.90
N GLY A 75 -11.21 -21.45 9.73
CA GLY A 75 -11.90 -20.21 10.07
C GLY A 75 -10.98 -19.18 10.74
N ILE A 76 -10.19 -19.61 11.74
CA ILE A 76 -9.17 -18.77 12.38
C ILE A 76 -8.15 -18.30 11.35
N GLY A 77 -7.65 -19.20 10.49
CA GLY A 77 -6.72 -18.85 9.42
C GLY A 77 -7.26 -17.75 8.52
N VAL A 78 -8.48 -17.90 8.00
CA VAL A 78 -9.14 -16.90 7.14
C VAL A 78 -9.30 -15.55 7.86
N ILE A 79 -9.75 -15.55 9.11
CA ILE A 79 -9.93 -14.32 9.90
C ILE A 79 -8.58 -13.62 10.09
N PHE A 80 -7.53 -14.35 10.48
CA PHE A 80 -6.21 -13.77 10.71
C PHE A 80 -5.57 -13.25 9.43
N THR A 81 -5.63 -14.01 8.34
CA THR A 81 -5.13 -13.55 7.04
C THR A 81 -5.88 -12.30 6.59
N SER A 82 -7.18 -12.22 6.81
CA SER A 82 -7.98 -11.03 6.48
C SER A 82 -7.58 -9.81 7.31
N ILE A 83 -7.29 -10.01 8.61
CA ILE A 83 -6.79 -8.95 9.50
C ILE A 83 -5.40 -8.47 9.04
N ILE A 84 -4.48 -9.38 8.72
CA ILE A 84 -3.14 -9.03 8.23
C ILE A 84 -3.25 -8.24 6.91
N ILE A 85 -4.10 -8.69 5.97
CA ILE A 85 -4.35 -7.97 4.72
C ILE A 85 -4.94 -6.59 5.00
N ALA A 86 -5.90 -6.47 5.92
CA ALA A 86 -6.50 -5.20 6.30
C ALA A 86 -5.47 -4.24 6.92
N PHE A 87 -4.59 -4.73 7.80
CA PHE A 87 -3.49 -3.95 8.37
C PHE A 87 -2.44 -3.57 7.32
N ALA A 88 -2.10 -4.48 6.41
CA ALA A 88 -1.17 -4.20 5.32
C ALA A 88 -1.75 -3.10 4.42
N ILE A 89 -3.03 -3.21 4.04
CA ILE A 89 -3.76 -2.16 3.33
C ILE A 89 -3.77 -0.86 4.15
N ALA A 90 -4.07 -0.90 5.45
CA ALA A 90 -4.07 0.27 6.31
C ALA A 90 -2.69 0.92 6.44
N SER A 91 -1.61 0.14 6.43
CA SER A 91 -0.22 0.64 6.47
C SER A 91 0.18 1.40 5.21
N VAL A 92 -0.46 1.12 4.06
CA VAL A 92 -0.32 1.97 2.87
C VAL A 92 -0.83 3.40 3.15
N PHE A 93 -1.75 3.54 4.10
CA PHE A 93 -2.39 4.80 4.46
C PHE A 93 -1.84 5.44 5.75
N ASN A 94 -1.31 4.64 6.69
CA ASN A 94 -0.61 5.10 7.88
C ASN A 94 0.88 5.22 7.57
N LYS A 95 1.34 6.46 7.46
CA LYS A 95 2.61 6.76 6.85
C LYS A 95 3.55 7.40 7.86
N ASP A 96 4.73 6.82 8.01
CA ASP A 96 5.82 7.49 8.73
C ASP A 96 6.43 8.54 7.80
N LYS A 97 6.50 9.80 8.26
CA LYS A 97 7.22 10.84 7.54
C LYS A 97 8.71 10.49 7.56
N ILE A 98 9.28 10.24 6.40
CA ILE A 98 10.74 10.18 6.22
C ILE A 98 11.19 11.59 5.85
N GLY A 99 12.36 12.03 6.33
CA GLY A 99 12.90 13.36 6.08
C GLY A 99 13.00 13.74 4.60
N ASN A 100 13.26 15.01 4.34
CA ASN A 100 13.28 15.64 3.00
C ASN A 100 14.48 15.24 2.12
N GLU A 101 14.96 14.01 2.22
CA GLU A 101 16.12 13.56 1.47
C GLU A 101 15.68 13.11 0.08
N ASN A 102 16.00 13.95 -0.91
CA ASN A 102 15.75 13.86 -2.36
C ASN A 102 14.33 14.23 -2.82
N ILE A 103 14.21 15.46 -3.35
CA ILE A 103 13.08 15.93 -4.15
C ILE A 103 13.39 15.60 -5.61
N PRO A 104 12.65 14.68 -6.26
CA PRO A 104 13.02 14.18 -7.58
C PRO A 104 12.60 15.08 -8.75
N LEU A 105 11.62 15.98 -8.54
CA LEU A 105 11.12 16.91 -9.54
C LEU A 105 10.82 18.27 -8.87
N ILE A 106 11.35 19.36 -9.42
CA ILE A 106 11.19 20.73 -8.91
C ILE A 106 10.84 21.71 -10.03
N LEU A 107 10.35 22.91 -9.69
CA LEU A 107 10.01 23.97 -10.66
C LEU A 107 11.14 24.30 -11.65
N VAL A 108 12.39 24.27 -11.19
CA VAL A 108 13.57 24.52 -12.04
C VAL A 108 13.69 23.49 -13.17
N ASP A 109 13.22 22.26 -12.98
CA ASP A 109 13.21 21.23 -14.04
C ASP A 109 12.26 21.59 -15.19
N PHE A 110 11.32 22.50 -14.95
CA PHE A 110 10.40 23.07 -15.93
C PHE A 110 10.91 24.38 -16.55
N GLY A 111 12.17 24.77 -16.27
CA GLY A 111 12.74 26.03 -16.75
C GLY A 111 12.22 27.27 -16.03
N ILE A 112 11.45 27.08 -14.95
CA ILE A 112 10.87 28.15 -14.14
C ILE A 112 11.89 28.53 -13.08
N ASN A 113 12.64 29.59 -13.40
CA ASN A 113 13.63 30.18 -12.52
C ASN A 113 13.03 31.46 -11.92
N GLY A 114 12.84 31.49 -10.61
CA GLY A 114 12.39 32.68 -9.92
C GLY A 114 12.91 32.75 -8.50
N ASP A 115 13.06 33.98 -8.03
CA ASP A 115 13.38 34.35 -6.65
C ASP A 115 12.12 34.18 -5.79
N TYR A 116 11.57 32.96 -5.81
CA TYR A 116 10.29 32.66 -5.23
C TYR A 116 10.40 32.64 -3.71
N GLN A 117 9.66 33.54 -3.05
CA GLN A 117 9.45 33.48 -1.60
C GLN A 117 8.51 32.33 -1.18
N TYR A 118 8.21 31.41 -2.08
CA TYR A 118 7.26 30.34 -1.85
C TYR A 118 7.90 29.20 -1.08
N GLU A 119 7.22 28.75 -0.03
CA GLU A 119 7.66 27.63 0.77
C GLU A 119 7.44 26.34 -0.02
N VAL A 120 8.51 25.55 -0.15
CA VAL A 120 8.46 24.25 -0.80
C VAL A 120 8.20 23.20 0.26
N HIS A 121 7.16 22.41 0.05
CA HIS A 121 6.78 21.35 0.97
C HIS A 121 6.93 19.99 0.31
N VAL A 122 7.61 19.10 1.04
CA VAL A 122 7.79 17.71 0.63
C VAL A 122 7.41 16.83 1.80
N ASP A 123 6.55 15.86 1.52
CA ASP A 123 6.20 14.81 2.47
C ASP A 123 6.51 13.45 1.85
N ASN A 124 7.54 12.80 2.38
CA ASN A 124 7.93 11.44 2.00
C ASN A 124 7.37 10.43 3.00
N TYR A 125 6.88 9.32 2.46
CA TYR A 125 6.18 8.31 3.21
C TYR A 125 6.56 6.93 2.72
N LYS A 126 6.80 5.99 3.65
CA LYS A 126 7.13 4.61 3.29
C LYS A 126 6.34 3.64 4.16
N SER A 127 5.93 2.55 3.53
CA SER A 127 5.31 1.39 4.17
C SER A 127 5.89 0.11 3.57
N VAL A 128 5.48 -1.04 4.11
CA VAL A 128 5.87 -2.36 3.59
C VAL A 128 5.47 -2.54 2.11
N LEU A 129 4.35 -1.96 1.71
CA LEU A 129 3.77 -2.19 0.39
C LEU A 129 4.05 -1.06 -0.60
N SER A 130 4.38 0.14 -0.14
CA SER A 130 4.54 1.31 -1.03
C SER A 130 5.45 2.38 -0.47
N GLN A 131 6.03 3.16 -1.37
CA GLN A 131 6.63 4.46 -1.09
C GLN A 131 5.79 5.56 -1.73
N GLN A 132 5.70 6.72 -1.09
CA GLN A 132 4.92 7.84 -1.60
C GLN A 132 5.65 9.15 -1.35
N THR A 133 5.61 10.03 -2.33
CA THR A 133 6.19 11.38 -2.24
C THR A 133 5.11 12.38 -2.62
N LYS A 134 4.85 13.33 -1.73
CA LYS A 134 4.03 14.51 -2.03
C LYS A 134 4.93 15.71 -2.13
N TYR A 135 4.70 16.51 -3.16
CA TYR A 135 5.36 17.78 -3.36
C TYR A 135 4.31 18.84 -3.66
N TRP A 136 4.46 20.00 -3.04
CA TRP A 136 3.71 21.19 -3.42
C TRP A 136 4.50 22.44 -3.09
N VAL A 137 4.28 23.47 -3.89
CA VAL A 137 4.76 24.83 -3.64
C VAL A 137 3.56 25.67 -3.23
N ASP A 138 3.74 26.53 -2.22
CA ASP A 138 2.73 27.53 -1.88
C ASP A 138 2.32 28.37 -3.10
N GLU A 139 1.05 28.76 -3.16
CA GLU A 139 0.46 29.44 -4.33
C GLU A 139 0.47 28.63 -5.64
N SER A 140 0.61 27.30 -5.54
CA SER A 140 0.04 26.31 -6.47
C SER A 140 0.74 26.11 -7.83
N GLU A 141 1.89 26.73 -8.12
CA GLU A 141 2.57 26.60 -9.42
C GLU A 141 2.94 25.15 -9.81
N LEU A 142 3.18 24.29 -8.82
CA LEU A 142 3.39 22.85 -9.04
C LEU A 142 2.95 22.04 -7.81
N SER A 143 2.08 21.06 -8.04
CA SER A 143 1.78 20.03 -7.04
C SER A 143 1.69 18.65 -7.67
N TYR A 144 2.41 17.70 -7.08
CA TYR A 144 2.37 16.32 -7.53
C TYR A 144 2.44 15.31 -6.38
N PHE A 145 1.98 14.10 -6.68
CA PHE A 145 2.03 12.94 -5.82
C PHE A 145 2.57 11.75 -6.60
N VAL A 146 3.62 11.12 -6.07
CA VAL A 146 4.18 9.87 -6.59
C VAL A 146 3.81 8.74 -5.64
N PHE A 147 3.30 7.65 -6.19
CA PHE A 147 3.04 6.40 -5.50
C PHE A 147 3.84 5.28 -6.18
N GLU A 148 4.69 4.60 -5.43
CA GLU A 148 5.55 3.54 -5.93
C GLU A 148 5.32 2.23 -5.17
N SER A 149 5.31 1.11 -5.87
CA SER A 149 5.22 -0.21 -5.26
C SER A 149 5.93 -1.26 -6.11
N LYS A 150 6.61 -2.20 -5.44
CA LYS A 150 7.16 -3.40 -6.08
C LYS A 150 6.07 -4.44 -6.41
N TYR A 151 4.84 -4.23 -5.95
CA TYR A 151 3.75 -5.18 -6.07
C TYR A 151 2.72 -4.65 -7.06
N SER A 152 2.62 -5.27 -8.24
CA SER A 152 1.70 -4.82 -9.31
C SER A 152 0.24 -4.79 -8.89
N TRP A 153 -0.19 -5.68 -7.98
CA TRP A 153 -1.56 -5.67 -7.47
C TRP A 153 -1.89 -4.42 -6.64
N VAL A 154 -0.88 -3.81 -5.98
CA VAL A 154 -1.04 -2.58 -5.21
C VAL A 154 -1.20 -1.39 -6.17
N ILE A 155 -0.40 -1.35 -7.24
CA ILE A 155 -0.53 -0.35 -8.31
C ILE A 155 -1.92 -0.42 -8.95
N ASN A 156 -2.35 -1.60 -9.39
CA ASN A 156 -3.67 -1.79 -9.99
C ASN A 156 -4.80 -1.40 -9.03
N PHE A 157 -4.68 -1.72 -7.74
CA PHE A 157 -5.67 -1.32 -6.74
C PHE A 157 -5.76 0.21 -6.60
N TYR A 158 -4.61 0.88 -6.56
CA TYR A 158 -4.55 2.34 -6.43
C TYR A 158 -5.06 3.04 -7.70
N GLU A 159 -4.62 2.60 -8.89
CA GLU A 159 -5.09 3.11 -10.18
C GLU A 159 -6.61 3.01 -10.28
N ASN A 160 -7.20 1.84 -10.05
CA ASN A 160 -8.65 1.65 -10.15
C ASN A 160 -9.43 2.61 -9.24
N ARG A 161 -8.92 2.86 -8.03
CA ARG A 161 -9.55 3.79 -7.09
C ARG A 161 -9.37 5.24 -7.52
N LEU A 162 -8.19 5.60 -8.01
CA LEU A 162 -7.87 6.94 -8.50
C LEU A 162 -8.73 7.27 -9.73
N VAL A 163 -8.74 6.40 -10.74
CA VAL A 163 -9.56 6.54 -11.95
C VAL A 163 -11.04 6.64 -11.57
N LYS A 164 -11.54 5.79 -10.66
CA LYS A 164 -12.93 5.90 -10.18
C LYS A 164 -13.22 7.26 -9.55
N ARG A 165 -12.34 7.74 -8.66
CA ARG A 165 -12.48 9.06 -8.03
C ARG A 165 -12.46 10.19 -9.05
N LEU A 166 -11.58 10.12 -10.04
CA LEU A 166 -11.44 11.15 -11.06
C LEU A 166 -12.64 11.20 -12.01
N ARG A 167 -13.30 10.07 -12.27
CA ARG A 167 -14.56 10.03 -13.03
C ARG A 167 -15.74 10.66 -12.29
N ASP A 168 -15.74 10.63 -10.96
CA ASP A 168 -16.84 11.14 -10.13
C ASP A 168 -16.77 12.68 -9.91
N ILE A 169 -15.64 13.32 -10.18
CA ILE A 169 -15.48 14.79 -10.13
C ILE A 169 -15.92 15.36 -11.49
N LYS A 170 -16.74 16.43 -11.46
CA LYS A 170 -17.60 16.94 -12.56
C LYS A 170 -16.98 17.19 -13.93
N ASP A 171 -15.67 17.08 -14.10
CA ASP A 171 -15.00 17.25 -15.39
C ASP A 171 -14.15 16.09 -15.88
N GLY A 172 -14.02 14.99 -15.11
CA GLY A 172 -13.54 13.68 -15.55
C GLY A 172 -12.17 13.65 -16.25
N MET A 173 -11.19 12.95 -15.68
CA MET A 173 -9.97 12.69 -16.46
C MET A 173 -10.26 11.74 -17.64
N GLU A 174 -9.75 12.11 -18.82
CA GLU A 174 -9.84 11.34 -20.06
C GLU A 174 -8.50 10.69 -20.39
N ILE A 175 -8.53 9.56 -21.10
CA ILE A 175 -7.32 8.90 -21.58
C ILE A 175 -6.67 9.80 -22.64
N TYR A 176 -5.40 10.13 -22.42
CA TYR A 176 -4.61 10.95 -23.32
C TYR A 176 -3.60 10.10 -24.08
N HIS A 177 -3.63 10.19 -25.41
CA HIS A 177 -2.61 9.57 -26.26
C HIS A 177 -1.36 10.45 -26.28
N SER A 178 -0.41 10.14 -25.40
CA SER A 178 0.87 10.82 -25.32
C SER A 178 1.92 10.18 -26.25
N ASN A 179 3.04 10.88 -26.44
CA ASN A 179 4.22 10.37 -27.14
C ASN A 179 5.15 9.52 -26.25
N LEU A 180 4.70 9.16 -25.04
CA LEU A 180 5.50 8.36 -24.12
C LEU A 180 5.57 6.88 -24.58
N PRO A 181 6.60 6.13 -24.17
CA PRO A 181 6.73 4.72 -24.55
C PRO A 181 5.55 3.85 -24.13
N ASP A 182 5.35 2.76 -24.87
CA ASP A 182 4.33 1.75 -24.57
C ASP A 182 4.43 1.24 -23.13
N GLY A 183 3.28 1.04 -22.49
CA GLY A 183 3.19 0.58 -21.09
C GLY A 183 3.03 1.71 -20.06
N ILE A 184 2.87 2.95 -20.52
CA ILE A 184 2.50 4.10 -19.68
C ILE A 184 1.13 4.60 -20.12
N ASN A 185 0.15 4.50 -19.21
CA ASN A 185 -1.16 5.10 -19.43
C ASN A 185 -1.12 6.53 -18.91
N VAL A 186 -1.62 7.47 -19.71
CA VAL A 186 -1.75 8.87 -19.31
C VAL A 186 -3.22 9.25 -19.29
N TYR A 187 -3.65 9.85 -18.20
CA TYR A 187 -4.94 10.51 -18.07
C TYR A 187 -4.72 12.01 -17.91
N LYS A 188 -5.58 12.80 -18.50
CA LYS A 188 -5.49 14.26 -18.50
C LYS A 188 -6.88 14.84 -18.23
N ASP A 189 -6.95 15.95 -17.51
CA ASP A 189 -8.19 16.73 -17.45
C ASP A 189 -8.42 17.53 -18.75
N LYS A 190 -9.60 18.15 -18.87
CA LYS A 190 -9.97 18.88 -20.09
C LYS A 190 -9.12 20.14 -20.30
N GLU A 191 -8.75 20.81 -19.22
CA GLU A 191 -8.01 22.07 -19.24
C GLU A 191 -6.51 21.83 -19.47
N GLY A 192 -6.03 20.63 -19.12
CA GLY A 192 -4.65 20.23 -19.24
C GLY A 192 -3.73 20.71 -18.14
N GLU A 193 -4.32 20.96 -16.97
CA GLU A 193 -3.63 21.39 -15.76
C GLU A 193 -3.29 20.19 -14.86
N SER A 194 -4.05 19.10 -14.98
CA SER A 194 -3.87 17.87 -14.22
C SER A 194 -3.54 16.67 -15.11
N PHE A 195 -2.60 15.84 -14.66
CA PHE A 195 -2.15 14.63 -15.34
C PHE A 195 -2.01 13.47 -14.37
N VAL A 196 -2.42 12.28 -14.79
CA VAL A 196 -2.09 11.03 -14.09
C VAL A 196 -1.33 10.11 -15.03
N LEU A 197 -0.10 9.77 -14.66
CA LEU A 197 0.72 8.79 -15.36
C LEU A 197 0.72 7.49 -14.56
N VAL A 198 0.43 6.38 -15.23
CA VAL A 198 0.44 5.04 -14.63
C VAL A 198 1.43 4.17 -15.39
N ALA A 199 2.47 3.75 -14.68
CA ALA A 199 3.43 2.74 -15.10
C ALA A 199 3.26 1.45 -14.26
N SER A 200 3.99 0.40 -14.61
CA SER A 200 3.85 -0.92 -13.97
C SER A 200 4.14 -0.95 -12.45
N ASN A 201 4.97 -0.03 -11.96
CA ASN A 201 5.43 0.06 -10.58
C ASN A 201 5.24 1.45 -9.94
N LYS A 202 4.73 2.45 -10.69
CA LYS A 202 4.56 3.83 -10.23
C LYS A 202 3.29 4.46 -10.77
N ILE A 203 2.68 5.32 -9.96
CA ILE A 203 1.58 6.22 -10.34
C ILE A 203 1.99 7.64 -9.96
N ILE A 204 1.86 8.58 -10.88
CA ILE A 204 2.19 9.99 -10.69
C ILE A 204 0.91 10.80 -10.94
N ASP A 205 0.44 11.54 -9.94
CA ASP A 205 -0.74 12.41 -9.97
C ASP A 205 -0.28 13.87 -9.84
N ILE A 206 -0.30 14.60 -10.95
CA ILE A 206 0.02 16.02 -11.06
C ILE A 206 -1.30 16.78 -11.06
N LYS A 207 -1.47 17.70 -10.11
CA LYS A 207 -2.72 18.44 -9.95
C LYS A 207 -2.67 19.85 -10.50
N ASN A 208 -1.50 20.46 -10.40
CA ASN A 208 -1.24 21.76 -10.98
C ASN A 208 0.07 21.63 -11.76
N SER A 209 -0.01 21.71 -13.07
CA SER A 209 1.15 21.86 -13.92
C SER A 209 1.52 23.34 -14.08
N PRO A 210 2.80 23.66 -14.27
CA PRO A 210 3.19 25.05 -14.45
C PRO A 210 2.65 25.65 -15.76
N ASP A 211 2.26 26.93 -15.70
CA ASP A 211 1.73 27.66 -16.84
C ASP A 211 2.78 27.90 -17.93
N GLY A 212 2.31 28.00 -19.18
CA GLY A 212 3.16 28.35 -20.33
C GLY A 212 4.00 27.20 -20.90
N ILE A 213 3.83 25.98 -20.37
CA ILE A 213 4.52 24.78 -20.86
C ILE A 213 3.50 23.85 -21.52
N SER A 214 3.88 23.24 -22.64
CA SER A 214 2.99 22.31 -23.34
C SER A 214 2.79 21.01 -22.55
N SER A 215 1.61 20.39 -22.67
CA SER A 215 1.33 19.11 -22.00
C SER A 215 2.35 18.02 -22.34
N ASP A 216 2.78 17.92 -23.61
CA ASP A 216 3.78 16.94 -24.05
C ASP A 216 5.15 17.18 -23.39
N GLU A 217 5.54 18.44 -23.22
CA GLU A 217 6.79 18.81 -22.57
C GLU A 217 6.75 18.50 -21.08
N ILE A 218 5.63 18.80 -20.39
CA ILE A 218 5.40 18.41 -19.00
C ILE A 218 5.53 16.90 -18.84
N LEU A 219 4.83 16.12 -19.66
CA LEU A 219 4.84 14.66 -19.60
C LEU A 219 6.25 14.08 -19.84
N ASN A 220 7.02 14.67 -20.77
CA ASN A 220 8.39 14.25 -21.03
C ASN A 220 9.34 14.54 -19.86
N ILE A 221 9.24 15.72 -19.24
CA ILE A 221 10.04 16.08 -18.06
C ILE A 221 9.74 15.11 -16.92
N VAL A 222 8.45 14.89 -16.64
CA VAL A 222 7.96 13.99 -15.60
C VAL A 222 8.44 12.56 -15.85
N TYR A 223 8.32 12.06 -17.08
CA TYR A 223 8.80 10.73 -17.46
C TYR A 223 10.29 10.56 -17.18
N ASN A 224 11.11 11.51 -17.65
CA ASN A 224 12.57 11.42 -17.49
C ASN A 224 13.00 11.53 -16.02
N LYS A 225 12.31 12.35 -15.22
CA LYS A 225 12.67 12.62 -13.82
C LYS A 225 12.12 11.62 -12.83
N LEU A 226 10.95 11.02 -13.08
CA LEU A 226 10.25 10.20 -12.09
C LEU A 226 10.09 8.73 -12.50
N LEU A 227 10.18 8.41 -13.80
CA LEU A 227 9.99 7.05 -14.31
C LEU A 227 11.29 6.40 -14.81
N VAL A 228 12.24 7.18 -15.34
CA VAL A 228 13.53 6.67 -15.85
C VAL A 228 14.68 6.79 -14.83
N SER A 229 14.56 7.69 -13.86
CA SER A 229 15.60 8.02 -12.86
C SER A 229 15.94 6.89 -11.90
#